data_AF-A0A523WKI4-F1
#
_entry.id   AF-A0A523WKI4-F1
#
_cell.length_a   1.000
_cell.length_b   1.000
_cell.length_c   1.000
_cell.angle_alpha   90.00
_cell.angle_beta   90.00
_cell.angle_gamma   90.00
#
_symmetry.space_group_name_H-M   'P 1'
#
loop_
_entity.id
_entity.type
_entity.pdbx_description
1 polymer ?
#
loop_
_entity_poly.entity_id
_entity_poly.type
_entity_poly.pdbx_seq_one_letter_code
_entity_poly.pdbx_strand_id
1 'polypeptide(L)'
;MEDKEMPEELTPLLRGDKVLRIRRRRPRRRLRLTPDIPGVFKFLRQIATETPLIPLSLALVGLWLLSSWGVYLAERGANEQINSYGYALWWTFTAMQTQGANSPGPITAPGMIIGSIWSIFSTVAFFGVIIATLYAYFMLPKRRPSREIVSALQYNLEELENLSVDELEVLRDTTVRIVNAQIREREQKSSGQ
;
A
#
# COMPACT_ATOMS: atom_id res chain seq x y z
N MET A 1 14.67 38.72 -26.17
CA MET A 1 16.05 39.18 -25.88
C MET A 1 16.81 37.97 -25.44
N GLU A 2 17.72 37.50 -26.28
CA GLU A 2 18.35 36.18 -26.20
C GLU A 2 19.65 36.33 -25.42
N ASP A 3 19.59 36.05 -24.11
CA ASP A 3 20.74 36.11 -23.22
C ASP A 3 21.58 34.84 -23.42
N LYS A 4 22.53 34.89 -24.36
CA LYS A 4 23.49 33.81 -24.56
C LYS A 4 24.54 33.87 -23.46
N GLU A 5 24.29 33.15 -22.37
CA GLU A 5 25.27 32.88 -21.32
C GLU A 5 26.52 32.21 -21.93
N MET A 6 27.66 32.91 -21.89
CA MET A 6 28.93 32.40 -22.38
C MET A 6 29.47 31.30 -21.44
N PRO A 7 29.96 30.17 -21.95
CA PRO A 7 30.53 29.11 -21.13
C PRO A 7 31.81 29.59 -20.44
N GLU A 8 31.84 29.48 -19.12
CA GLU A 8 33.00 29.80 -18.28
C GLU A 8 34.13 28.79 -18.54
N GLU A 9 35.25 29.27 -19.08
CA GLU A 9 36.41 28.45 -19.46
C GLU A 9 37.35 28.35 -18.26
N LEU A 10 37.41 27.17 -17.62
CA LEU A 10 38.33 26.92 -16.52
C LEU A 10 39.71 26.48 -17.06
N THR A 11 40.77 26.86 -16.34
CA THR A 11 42.16 26.49 -16.67
C THR A 11 42.31 24.96 -16.76
N PRO A 12 42.70 24.41 -17.92
CA PRO A 12 42.79 22.97 -18.14
C PRO A 12 44.04 22.37 -17.47
N LEU A 13 43.92 21.17 -16.91
CA LEU A 13 45.02 20.44 -16.26
C LEU A 13 46.02 19.83 -17.27
N LEU A 14 45.67 19.73 -18.55
CA LEU A 14 46.58 19.36 -19.64
C LEU A 14 46.38 20.27 -20.86
N ARG A 15 47.48 20.62 -21.53
CA ARG A 15 47.52 21.51 -22.69
C ARG A 15 46.85 20.85 -23.90
N GLY A 16 45.61 21.25 -24.20
CA GLY A 16 44.89 20.86 -25.42
C GLY A 16 43.42 20.49 -25.21
N ASP A 17 43.00 20.20 -23.98
CA ASP A 17 41.62 19.80 -23.70
C ASP A 17 40.72 20.99 -23.35
N LYS A 18 39.71 21.23 -24.19
CA LYS A 18 38.61 22.15 -23.89
C LYS A 18 37.56 21.40 -23.07
N VAL A 19 37.61 21.54 -21.75
CA VAL A 19 36.66 20.88 -20.84
C VAL A 19 35.43 21.77 -20.65
N LEU A 20 34.45 21.65 -21.55
CA LEU A 20 33.16 22.31 -21.40
C LEU A 20 32.26 21.51 -20.44
N ARG A 21 32.14 21.96 -19.19
CA ARG A 21 31.21 21.34 -18.23
C ARG A 21 29.79 21.87 -18.46
N ILE A 22 29.06 21.23 -19.36
CA ILE A 22 27.62 21.46 -19.51
C ILE A 22 26.93 20.98 -18.24
N ARG A 23 26.56 21.92 -17.37
CA ARG A 23 25.75 21.66 -16.17
C ARG A 23 24.37 21.22 -16.64
N ARG A 24 24.19 19.91 -16.91
CA ARG A 24 22.88 19.31 -17.20
C ARG A 24 21.94 19.65 -16.04
N ARG A 25 21.07 20.64 -16.23
CA ARG A 25 19.95 20.89 -15.31
C ARG A 25 19.14 19.58 -15.30
N ARG A 26 19.06 18.92 -14.14
CA ARG A 26 18.18 17.75 -13.97
C ARG A 26 16.81 18.13 -14.53
N PRO A 27 16.21 17.34 -15.43
CA PRO A 27 14.88 17.67 -15.92
C PRO A 27 13.99 17.71 -14.68
N ARG A 28 13.37 18.86 -14.42
CA ARG A 28 12.28 18.96 -13.45
C ARG A 28 11.18 18.06 -14.00
N ARG A 29 11.21 16.77 -13.62
CA ARG A 29 10.10 15.84 -13.83
C ARG A 29 8.92 16.51 -13.16
N ARG A 30 8.06 17.15 -13.97
CA ARG A 30 6.75 17.59 -13.52
C ARG A 30 6.12 16.34 -12.92
N LEU A 31 5.92 16.36 -11.61
CA LEU A 31 5.19 15.33 -10.90
C LEU A 31 3.79 15.36 -11.52
N ARG A 32 3.55 14.50 -12.51
CA ARG A 32 2.20 14.26 -13.01
C ARG A 32 1.49 13.53 -11.88
N LEU A 33 0.87 14.30 -10.97
CA LEU A 33 -0.18 13.82 -10.06
C LEU A 33 -1.44 13.53 -10.89
N THR A 34 -1.32 12.71 -11.93
CA THR A 34 -2.49 12.09 -12.52
C THR A 34 -2.59 10.76 -11.78
N PRO A 35 -3.56 10.59 -10.86
CA PRO A 35 -3.77 9.28 -10.26
C PRO A 35 -4.03 8.30 -11.39
N ASP A 36 -3.27 7.21 -11.42
CA ASP A 36 -3.40 6.18 -12.45
C ASP A 36 -4.65 5.36 -12.11
N ILE A 37 -5.82 5.90 -12.45
CA ILE A 37 -7.15 5.34 -12.15
C ILE A 37 -7.23 3.84 -12.53
N PRO A 38 -6.67 3.37 -13.67
CA PRO A 38 -6.69 1.95 -14.01
C PRO A 38 -5.86 1.07 -13.05
N GLY A 39 -4.75 1.61 -12.53
CA GLY A 39 -3.89 0.94 -11.56
C GLY A 39 -4.58 0.76 -10.22
N VAL A 40 -5.34 1.76 -9.78
CA VAL A 40 -6.16 1.72 -8.55
C VAL A 40 -7.20 0.60 -8.65
N PHE A 41 -7.96 0.50 -9.76
CA PHE A 41 -8.96 -0.56 -9.94
C PHE A 41 -8.37 -1.97 -9.98
N LYS A 42 -7.24 -2.16 -10.68
CA LYS A 42 -6.55 -3.46 -10.74
C LYS A 42 -6.01 -3.86 -9.36
N PHE A 43 -5.52 -2.91 -8.58
CA PHE A 43 -5.03 -3.13 -7.22
C PHE A 43 -6.17 -3.40 -6.23
N LEU A 44 -7.29 -2.68 -6.31
CA LEU A 44 -8.50 -2.97 -5.55
C LEU A 44 -9.00 -4.39 -5.79
N ARG A 45 -9.03 -4.85 -7.05
CA ARG A 45 -9.39 -6.23 -7.40
C ARG A 45 -8.41 -7.24 -6.81
N GLN A 46 -7.12 -6.93 -6.80
CA GLN A 46 -6.07 -7.80 -6.27
C GLN A 46 -6.10 -7.89 -4.73
N ILE A 47 -6.31 -6.75 -4.04
CA ILE A 47 -6.55 -6.73 -2.59
C ILE A 47 -7.84 -7.50 -2.26
N ALA A 48 -8.92 -7.27 -2.99
CA ALA A 48 -10.21 -7.92 -2.73
C ALA A 48 -10.15 -9.45 -2.88
N THR A 49 -9.20 -9.97 -3.69
CA THR A 49 -9.05 -11.43 -3.91
C THR A 49 -8.11 -12.07 -2.88
N GLU A 50 -7.07 -11.36 -2.40
CA GLU A 50 -6.08 -11.92 -1.47
C GLU A 50 -6.26 -11.48 0.00
N THR A 51 -7.09 -10.48 0.25
CA THR A 51 -7.38 -9.95 1.59
C THR A 51 -8.83 -10.28 1.93
N PRO A 52 -9.16 -10.69 3.18
CA PRO A 52 -10.53 -11.04 3.57
C PRO A 52 -11.47 -9.82 3.67
N LEU A 53 -11.34 -8.83 2.78
CA LEU A 53 -12.18 -7.64 2.74
C LEU A 53 -13.60 -7.96 2.27
N ILE A 54 -13.77 -8.78 1.22
CA ILE A 54 -15.11 -9.19 0.73
C ILE A 54 -15.93 -9.89 1.83
N PRO A 55 -15.44 -10.95 2.50
CA PRO A 55 -16.21 -11.59 3.56
C PRO A 55 -16.45 -10.67 4.76
N LEU A 56 -15.50 -9.78 5.08
CA LEU A 56 -15.66 -8.80 6.16
C LEU A 56 -16.74 -7.76 5.82
N SER A 57 -16.78 -7.26 4.59
CA SER A 57 -17.83 -6.35 4.12
C SER A 57 -19.20 -7.02 4.09
N LEU A 58 -19.29 -8.27 3.63
CA LEU A 58 -20.54 -9.05 3.67
C LEU A 58 -21.00 -9.29 5.12
N ALA A 59 -20.08 -9.62 6.03
CA ALA A 59 -20.38 -9.77 7.45
C ALA A 59 -20.86 -8.45 8.07
N LEU A 60 -20.26 -7.31 7.71
CA LEU A 60 -20.70 -5.99 8.16
C LEU A 60 -22.12 -5.67 7.68
N VAL A 61 -22.44 -5.96 6.41
CA VAL A 61 -23.80 -5.81 5.87
C VAL A 61 -24.78 -6.74 6.59
N GLY A 62 -24.40 -7.99 6.84
CA GLY A 62 -25.24 -8.93 7.61
C GLY A 62 -25.52 -8.43 9.02
N LEU A 63 -24.48 -7.95 9.72
CA LEU A 63 -24.60 -7.39 11.06
C LEU A 63 -25.47 -6.12 11.06
N TRP A 64 -25.37 -5.28 10.03
CA TRP A 64 -26.23 -4.10 9.87
C TRP A 64 -27.71 -4.46 9.76
N LEU A 65 -28.04 -5.46 8.95
CA LEU A 65 -29.43 -5.94 8.81
C LEU A 65 -29.96 -6.51 10.13
N LEU A 66 -29.14 -7.29 10.85
CA LEU A 66 -29.49 -7.87 12.14
C LEU A 66 -29.66 -6.82 13.24
N SER A 67 -28.76 -5.85 13.32
CA SER A 67 -28.85 -4.75 14.28
C SER A 67 -30.07 -3.86 14.01
N SER A 68 -30.36 -3.58 12.74
CA SER A 68 -31.58 -2.87 12.35
C SER A 68 -32.84 -3.63 12.74
N TRP A 69 -32.81 -4.96 12.67
CA TRP A 69 -33.93 -5.79 13.07
C TRP A 69 -34.13 -5.76 14.59
N GLY A 70 -33.03 -5.85 15.36
CA GLY A 70 -33.05 -5.72 16.81
C GLY A 70 -33.58 -4.36 17.28
N VAL A 71 -33.11 -3.27 16.67
CA VAL A 71 -33.60 -1.91 16.96
C VAL A 71 -35.08 -1.78 16.59
N TYR A 72 -35.49 -2.28 15.42
CA TYR A 72 -36.90 -2.26 15.01
C TYR A 72 -37.80 -3.00 16.01
N LEU A 73 -37.43 -4.21 16.43
CA LEU A 73 -38.21 -4.98 17.40
C LEU A 73 -38.32 -4.30 18.76
N ALA A 74 -37.23 -3.68 19.23
CA ALA A 74 -37.22 -2.98 20.51
C ALA A 74 -38.08 -1.71 20.50
N GLU A 75 -38.12 -1.02 19.36
CA GLU A 75 -38.78 0.29 19.21
C GLU A 75 -40.22 0.19 18.69
N ARG A 76 -40.61 -0.98 18.16
CA ARG A 76 -41.94 -1.20 17.58
C ARG A 76 -43.04 -0.97 18.62
N GLY A 77 -43.90 0.01 18.36
CA GLY A 77 -45.05 0.35 19.21
C GLY A 77 -44.73 1.28 20.38
N ALA A 78 -43.46 1.59 20.62
CA ALA A 78 -43.04 2.62 21.58
C ALA A 78 -42.62 3.92 20.89
N ASN A 79 -41.98 3.80 19.72
CA ASN A 79 -41.41 4.93 18.99
C ASN A 79 -42.15 5.18 17.67
N GLU A 80 -42.81 6.33 17.55
CA GLU A 80 -43.46 6.77 16.29
C GLU A 80 -42.43 7.04 15.18
N GLN A 81 -41.19 7.30 15.59
CA GLN A 81 -39.94 7.42 14.82
C GLN A 81 -39.61 6.26 13.90
N ILE A 82 -39.44 5.12 14.55
CA ILE A 82 -38.96 3.87 13.99
C ILE A 82 -40.20 2.99 13.76
N ASN A 83 -41.10 3.49 12.91
CA ASN A 83 -42.38 2.83 12.62
C ASN A 83 -42.25 1.63 11.66
N SER A 84 -41.16 1.57 10.90
CA SER A 84 -40.91 0.55 9.89
C SER A 84 -39.45 0.12 9.90
N TYR A 85 -39.20 -1.08 9.40
CA TYR A 85 -37.85 -1.63 9.28
C TYR A 85 -36.94 -0.74 8.40
N GLY A 86 -37.50 -0.05 7.39
CA GLY A 86 -36.75 0.90 6.56
C GLY A 86 -36.17 2.08 7.34
N TYR A 87 -36.93 2.64 8.29
CA TYR A 87 -36.42 3.68 9.18
C TYR A 87 -35.35 3.15 10.13
N ALA A 88 -35.48 1.92 10.62
CA ALA A 88 -34.45 1.29 11.44
C ALA A 88 -33.14 1.09 10.66
N LEU A 89 -33.22 0.66 9.39
CA LEU A 89 -32.07 0.53 8.49
C LEU A 89 -31.38 1.87 8.24
N TRP A 90 -32.17 2.92 7.97
CA TRP A 90 -31.65 4.27 7.78
C TRP A 90 -30.94 4.77 9.04
N TRP A 91 -31.58 4.64 10.21
CA TRP A 91 -31.01 5.10 11.47
C TRP A 91 -29.68 4.41 11.78
N THR A 92 -29.64 3.07 11.73
CA THR A 92 -28.42 2.30 11.99
C THR A 92 -27.31 2.60 10.99
N PHE A 93 -27.65 2.90 9.73
CA PHE A 93 -26.68 3.31 8.72
C PHE A 93 -26.09 4.70 9.01
N THR A 94 -26.91 5.67 9.41
CA THR A 94 -26.42 7.00 9.83
C THR A 94 -25.60 6.95 11.13
N ALA A 95 -25.93 6.03 12.04
CA ALA A 95 -25.16 5.79 13.26
C ALA A 95 -23.76 5.22 12.93
N MET A 96 -23.66 4.26 12.00
CA MET A 96 -22.38 3.69 11.55
C MET A 96 -21.44 4.75 10.96
N GLN A 97 -21.98 5.73 10.23
CA GLN A 97 -21.21 6.82 9.64
C GLN A 97 -20.88 7.95 10.62
N THR A 98 -21.21 7.81 11.90
CA THR A 98 -21.04 8.83 12.95
C THR A 98 -21.81 10.13 12.72
N GLN A 99 -22.62 10.20 11.65
CA GLN A 99 -23.44 11.37 11.37
C GLN A 99 -24.44 11.61 12.50
N GLY A 100 -24.99 10.52 13.05
CA GLY A 100 -26.09 10.55 13.99
C GLY A 100 -27.37 11.03 13.30
N ALA A 101 -28.47 10.28 13.42
CA ALA A 101 -29.73 10.76 12.89
C ALA A 101 -30.22 11.98 13.69
N ASN A 102 -30.36 13.12 13.03
CA ASN A 102 -31.01 14.31 13.58
C ASN A 102 -32.55 14.14 13.61
N SER A 103 -33.07 13.11 14.29
CA SER A 103 -34.49 12.91 14.69
C SER A 103 -34.61 11.52 15.35
N PRO A 104 -35.31 11.35 16.49
CA PRO A 104 -34.91 10.46 17.57
C PRO A 104 -34.57 9.05 17.14
N GLY A 105 -33.41 8.64 17.63
CA GLY A 105 -33.02 7.26 17.66
C GLY A 105 -33.84 6.45 18.65
N PRO A 106 -33.32 5.28 19.04
CA PRO A 106 -33.99 4.39 19.98
C PRO A 106 -34.34 5.13 21.28
N ILE A 107 -35.60 5.10 21.68
CA ILE A 107 -36.07 5.69 22.94
C ILE A 107 -36.25 4.63 24.03
N THR A 108 -36.34 3.36 23.66
CA THR A 108 -36.46 2.25 24.60
C THR A 108 -35.08 1.87 25.13
N ALA A 109 -35.00 1.51 26.42
CA ALA A 109 -33.78 1.00 27.03
C ALA A 109 -33.12 -0.15 26.23
N PRO A 110 -33.84 -1.21 25.79
CA PRO A 110 -33.24 -2.26 24.96
C PRO A 110 -32.78 -1.73 23.60
N GLY A 111 -33.53 -0.85 22.95
CA GLY A 111 -33.17 -0.25 21.67
C GLY A 111 -31.90 0.59 21.77
N MET A 112 -31.74 1.36 22.85
CA MET A 112 -30.53 2.15 23.12
C MET A 112 -29.30 1.27 23.30
N ILE A 113 -29.41 0.16 24.03
CA ILE A 113 -28.29 -0.78 24.23
C ILE A 113 -27.88 -1.39 22.90
N ILE A 114 -28.82 -1.93 22.13
CA ILE A 114 -28.55 -2.54 20.82
C ILE A 114 -27.95 -1.52 19.86
N GLY A 115 -28.54 -0.32 19.79
CA GLY A 115 -28.09 0.77 18.93
C GLY A 115 -26.69 1.26 19.31
N SER A 116 -26.36 1.31 20.60
CA SER A 116 -25.03 1.73 21.09
C SER A 116 -23.95 0.71 20.74
N ILE A 117 -24.23 -0.58 20.96
CA ILE A 117 -23.34 -1.69 20.58
C ILE A 117 -23.11 -1.64 19.07
N TRP A 118 -24.19 -1.56 18.28
CA TRP A 118 -24.10 -1.45 16.83
C TRP A 118 -23.24 -0.24 16.42
N SER A 119 -23.50 0.94 16.97
CA SER A 119 -22.80 2.17 16.62
C SER A 119 -21.28 2.05 16.82
N ILE A 120 -20.83 1.51 17.96
CA ILE A 120 -19.40 1.34 18.25
C ILE A 120 -18.77 0.32 17.29
N PHE A 121 -19.35 -0.88 17.19
CA PHE A 121 -18.77 -1.95 16.37
C PHE A 121 -18.76 -1.62 14.88
N SER A 122 -19.86 -1.07 14.38
CA SER A 122 -20.00 -0.73 12.96
C SER A 122 -19.06 0.41 12.56
N THR A 123 -18.89 1.43 13.40
CA THR A 123 -17.95 2.53 13.15
C THR A 123 -16.51 2.02 13.03
N VAL A 124 -16.05 1.21 14.00
CA VAL A 124 -14.68 0.66 13.99
C VAL A 124 -14.47 -0.24 12.77
N ALA A 125 -15.43 -1.10 12.46
CA ALA A 125 -15.35 -1.98 11.30
C ALA A 125 -15.34 -1.20 9.98
N PHE A 126 -16.24 -0.22 9.81
CA PHE A 126 -16.39 0.58 8.61
C PHE A 126 -15.11 1.39 8.31
N PHE A 127 -14.63 2.17 9.27
CA PHE A 127 -13.39 2.93 9.09
C PHE A 127 -12.16 2.02 9.02
N GLY A 128 -12.16 0.90 9.75
CA GLY A 128 -11.10 -0.11 9.69
C GLY A 128 -10.91 -0.66 8.27
N VAL A 129 -11.99 -0.97 7.55
CA VAL A 129 -11.93 -1.42 6.14
C VAL A 129 -11.32 -0.35 5.23
N ILE A 130 -11.72 0.91 5.40
CA ILE A 130 -11.18 2.03 4.60
C ILE A 130 -9.67 2.19 4.84
N ILE A 131 -9.26 2.21 6.11
CA ILE A 131 -7.85 2.35 6.52
C ILE A 131 -7.03 1.16 6.03
N ALA A 132 -7.55 -0.07 6.17
CA ALA A 132 -6.89 -1.28 5.69
C ALA A 132 -6.67 -1.26 4.18
N THR A 133 -7.65 -0.77 3.42
CA THR A 133 -7.55 -0.61 1.96
C THR A 133 -6.47 0.41 1.61
N LEU A 134 -6.43 1.54 2.32
CA LEU A 134 -5.44 2.58 2.10
C LEU A 134 -4.02 2.12 2.47
N TYR A 135 -3.88 1.43 3.61
CA TYR A 135 -2.64 0.80 4.03
C TYR A 135 -2.16 -0.22 3.00
N ALA A 136 -3.06 -1.08 2.52
CA ALA A 136 -2.72 -2.04 1.49
C ALA A 136 -2.25 -1.34 0.21
N TYR A 137 -2.93 -0.29 -0.22
CA TYR A 137 -2.53 0.48 -1.41
C TYR A 137 -1.11 1.06 -1.29
N PHE A 138 -0.77 1.69 -0.18
CA PHE A 138 0.54 2.36 -0.04
C PHE A 138 1.68 1.44 0.40
N MET A 139 1.40 0.38 1.19
CA MET A 139 2.44 -0.42 1.84
C MET A 139 2.68 -1.79 1.19
N LEU A 140 1.69 -2.43 0.56
CA LEU A 140 1.90 -3.73 -0.10
C LEU A 140 2.85 -3.70 -1.33
N PRO A 141 2.96 -2.61 -2.12
CA PRO A 141 3.87 -2.60 -3.28
C PRO A 141 5.35 -2.81 -2.94
N LYS A 142 5.75 -2.62 -1.68
CA LYS A 142 7.16 -2.74 -1.25
C LYS A 142 7.62 -4.18 -0.95
N ARG A 143 6.75 -5.19 -0.98
CA ARG A 143 7.08 -6.55 -0.51
C ARG A 143 7.03 -7.65 -1.57
N ARG A 144 6.58 -7.39 -2.80
CA ARG A 144 6.71 -8.39 -3.87
C ARG A 144 8.12 -8.25 -4.45
N PRO A 145 9.05 -9.22 -4.28
CA PRO A 145 10.24 -9.24 -5.11
C PRO A 145 9.74 -9.16 -6.55
N SER A 146 10.23 -8.17 -7.30
CA SER A 146 9.86 -7.95 -8.68
C SER A 146 9.85 -9.30 -9.38
N ARG A 147 8.82 -9.65 -10.14
CA ARG A 147 8.82 -10.92 -10.88
C ARG A 147 10.11 -11.10 -11.70
N GLU A 148 10.70 -9.98 -12.12
CA GLU A 148 12.03 -9.87 -12.71
C GLU A 148 13.17 -10.46 -11.86
N ILE A 149 13.15 -10.29 -10.54
CA ILE A 149 14.15 -10.88 -9.63
C ILE A 149 13.98 -12.39 -9.55
N VAL A 150 12.74 -12.89 -9.49
CA VAL A 150 12.46 -14.32 -9.43
C VAL A 150 12.83 -15.01 -10.75
N SER A 151 12.49 -14.40 -11.88
CA SER A 151 12.88 -14.91 -13.20
C SER A 151 14.39 -14.84 -13.43
N ALA A 152 15.05 -13.78 -12.97
CA ALA A 152 16.51 -13.68 -13.02
C ALA A 152 17.15 -14.76 -12.13
N LEU A 153 16.63 -15.03 -10.93
CA LEU A 153 17.13 -16.13 -10.10
C LEU A 153 16.97 -17.48 -10.78
N GLN A 154 15.79 -17.77 -11.34
CA GLN A 154 15.53 -19.03 -12.02
C GLN A 154 16.43 -19.23 -13.24
N TYR A 155 16.56 -18.20 -14.08
CA TYR A 155 17.46 -18.22 -15.24
C TYR A 155 18.91 -18.49 -14.83
N ASN A 156 19.41 -17.77 -13.82
CA ASN A 156 20.79 -17.99 -13.33
C ASN A 156 20.98 -19.37 -12.70
N LEU A 157 19.96 -19.91 -12.01
CA LEU A 157 20.03 -21.26 -11.42
C LEU A 157 19.99 -22.36 -12.48
N GLU A 158 19.19 -22.19 -13.53
CA GLU A 158 19.12 -23.12 -14.67
C GLU A 158 20.40 -23.09 -15.50
N GLU A 159 21.06 -21.93 -15.59
CA GLU A 159 22.39 -21.81 -16.18
C GLU A 159 23.45 -22.52 -15.34
N LEU A 160 23.36 -22.46 -14.00
CA LEU A 160 24.25 -23.21 -13.10
C LEU A 160 24.07 -24.73 -13.19
N GLU A 161 22.85 -25.22 -13.40
CA GLU A 161 22.54 -26.66 -13.50
C GLU A 161 23.02 -27.26 -14.83
N ASN A 162 23.20 -26.42 -15.87
CA ASN A 162 23.69 -26.84 -17.17
C ASN A 162 25.22 -26.77 -17.33
N LEU A 163 25.96 -26.28 -16.32
CA LEU A 163 27.43 -26.23 -16.36
C LEU A 163 28.04 -27.62 -16.17
N SER A 164 29.15 -27.89 -16.87
CA SER A 164 29.95 -29.08 -16.60
C SER A 164 30.66 -28.98 -15.25
N VAL A 165 31.03 -30.12 -14.68
CA VAL A 165 31.69 -30.19 -13.35
C VAL A 165 32.96 -29.33 -13.30
N ASP A 166 33.74 -29.30 -14.38
CA ASP A 166 34.97 -28.52 -14.49
C ASP A 166 34.69 -27.00 -14.47
N GLU A 167 33.63 -26.56 -15.16
CA GLU A 167 33.24 -25.14 -15.19
C GLU A 167 32.67 -24.68 -13.84
N LEU A 168 31.93 -25.55 -13.15
CA LEU A 168 31.41 -25.29 -11.81
C LEU A 168 32.56 -25.18 -10.78
N GLU A 169 33.61 -25.97 -10.95
CA GLU A 169 34.83 -25.89 -10.13
C GLU A 169 35.59 -24.58 -10.34
N VAL A 170 35.70 -24.11 -11.59
CA VAL A 170 36.28 -22.80 -11.91
C VAL A 170 35.44 -21.65 -11.35
N LEU A 171 34.11 -21.73 -11.43
CA LEU A 171 33.21 -20.71 -10.89
C LEU A 171 33.31 -20.64 -9.35
N ARG A 172 33.37 -21.79 -8.68
CA ARG A 172 33.59 -21.88 -7.23
C ARG A 172 34.90 -21.21 -6.85
N ASP A 173 36.00 -21.56 -7.52
CA ASP A 173 37.32 -21.02 -7.18
C ASP A 173 37.40 -19.51 -7.42
N THR A 174 36.80 -19.03 -8.52
CA THR A 174 36.70 -17.59 -8.81
C THR A 174 35.91 -16.85 -7.74
N THR A 175 34.76 -17.41 -7.33
CA THR A 175 33.92 -16.82 -6.28
C THR A 175 34.67 -16.76 -4.95
N VAL A 176 35.34 -17.84 -4.56
CA VAL A 176 36.16 -17.89 -3.33
C VAL A 176 37.28 -16.85 -3.37
N ARG A 177 37.98 -16.71 -4.50
CA ARG A 177 39.04 -15.69 -4.66
C ARG A 177 38.51 -14.26 -4.52
N ILE A 178 37.35 -13.95 -5.13
CA ILE A 178 36.72 -12.63 -5.03
C ILE A 178 36.28 -12.34 -3.60
N VAL A 179 35.63 -13.31 -2.93
CA VAL A 179 35.19 -13.17 -1.53
C VAL A 179 36.39 -12.91 -0.62
N ASN A 180 37.46 -13.70 -0.76
CA ASN A 180 38.68 -13.53 0.03
C ASN A 180 39.36 -12.18 -0.25
N ALA A 181 39.33 -11.68 -1.49
CA ALA A 181 39.85 -10.36 -1.83
C ALA A 181 39.05 -9.23 -1.14
N GLN A 182 37.72 -9.32 -1.12
CA GLN A 182 36.87 -8.35 -0.41
C GLN A 182 37.07 -8.38 1.11
N ILE A 183 37.25 -9.56 1.70
CA ILE A 183 37.54 -9.70 3.13
C ILE A 183 38.84 -8.98 3.47
N ARG A 184 39.91 -9.22 2.71
CA ARG A 184 41.20 -8.54 2.91
C ARG A 184 41.09 -7.03 2.75
N GLU A 185 40.32 -6.54 1.77
CA GLU A 185 40.10 -5.11 1.57
C GLU A 185 39.38 -4.45 2.77
N ARG A 186 38.40 -5.15 3.36
CA ARG A 186 37.68 -4.68 4.55
C ARG A 186 38.53 -4.75 5.82
N GLU A 187 39.36 -5.79 5.98
CA GLU A 187 40.31 -5.91 7.08
C GLU A 187 41.38 -4.82 7.02
N GLN A 188 41.92 -4.50 5.84
CA GLN A 188 42.86 -3.39 5.67
C GLN A 188 42.22 -2.03 5.99
N LYS A 189 40.97 -1.81 5.59
CA LYS A 189 40.21 -0.60 5.97
C LYS A 189 39.91 -0.53 7.47
N SER A 190 39.69 -1.68 8.12
CA SER A 190 39.48 -1.79 9.56
C SER A 190 40.75 -1.65 10.41
N SER A 191 41.93 -1.93 9.83
CA SER A 191 43.22 -1.90 10.54
C SER A 191 43.99 -0.58 10.38
N GLY A 192 43.50 0.31 9.50
CA GLY A 192 44.05 1.66 9.26
C GLY A 192 43.29 2.78 9.97
N GLN A 193 42.46 2.44 10.96
CA GLN A 193 41.71 3.35 11.85
C GLN A 193 42.14 3.11 13.29
#